data_AF-A0A936LVU1-F1
#
_entry.id   AF-A0A936LVU1-F1
#
_cell.length_a   1.000
_cell.length_b   1.000
_cell.length_c   1.000
_cell.angle_alpha   90.00
_cell.angle_beta   90.00
_cell.angle_gamma   90.00
#
_symmetry.space_group_name_H-M   'P 1'
#
loop_
_entity.id
_entity.type
_entity.pdbx_description
1 polymer ?
#
loop_
_entity_poly.entity_id
_entity_poly.type
_entity_poly.pdbx_seq_one_letter_code
_entity_poly.pdbx_strand_id
1 'polypeptide(L)' 'ATGAVLDAVDTAMHAYRLSGRARVRLLRLARTLADLDDRDAVTPDDILEAAALRRAEALLG' A
#
# COMPACT_ATOMS: atom_id res chain seq x y z
N ALA A 1 -4.91 -6.09 -14.98
CA ALA A 1 -4.96 -5.90 -13.52
C ALA A 1 -3.63 -5.41 -12.96
N THR A 2 -2.48 -6.03 -13.29
CA THR A 2 -1.17 -5.72 -12.69
C THR A 2 -0.68 -4.28 -12.92
N GLY A 3 -1.00 -3.66 -14.06
CA GLY A 3 -0.60 -2.26 -14.35
C GLY A 3 -1.14 -1.24 -13.34
N ALA A 4 -2.45 -1.28 -13.06
CA ALA A 4 -3.08 -0.34 -12.12
C ALA A 4 -2.54 -0.47 -10.68
N VAL A 5 -2.13 -1.68 -10.28
CA VAL A 5 -1.50 -1.90 -8.97
C VAL A 5 -0.12 -1.25 -8.92
N LEU A 6 0.66 -1.37 -9.99
CA LEU A 6 1.97 -0.71 -10.09
C LEU A 6 1.82 0.82 -10.09
N ASP A 7 0.85 1.35 -10.83
CA ASP A 7 0.57 2.79 -10.86
C ASP A 7 0.18 3.33 -9.47
N ALA A 8 -0.62 2.56 -8.71
CA ALA A 8 -0.97 2.91 -7.33
C ALA A 8 0.25 2.87 -6.39
N VAL A 9 1.15 1.90 -6.56
CA VAL A 9 2.41 1.83 -5.80
C VAL A 9 3.27 3.05 -6.10
N ASP A 10 3.47 3.38 -7.37
CA ASP A 10 4.31 4.52 -7.76
C ASP A 10 3.71 5.84 -7.26
N THR A 11 2.38 6.00 -7.35
CA THR A 11 1.66 7.14 -6.78
C THR A 11 1.92 7.27 -5.28
N ALA A 12 1.77 6.19 -4.51
CA ALA A 12 2.02 6.20 -3.08
C ALA A 12 3.50 6.48 -2.73
N MET A 13 4.43 5.91 -3.50
CA MET A 13 5.88 6.12 -3.33
C MET A 13 6.25 7.59 -3.52
N HIS A 14 5.72 8.23 -4.56
CA HIS A 14 5.98 9.63 -4.87
C HIS A 14 5.30 10.59 -3.88
N ALA A 15 4.01 10.37 -3.59
CA ALA A 15 3.24 11.25 -2.70
C ALA A 15 3.83 11.31 -1.28
N TYR A 16 4.37 10.19 -0.78
CA TYR A 16 4.88 10.07 0.58
C TYR A 16 6.41 9.97 0.67
N ARG A 17 7.13 10.13 -0.46
CA ARG A 17 8.60 10.04 -0.55
C ARG A 17 9.17 8.81 0.15
N LEU A 18 8.55 7.65 -0.11
CA LEU A 18 8.88 6.42 0.61
C LEU A 18 10.25 5.87 0.17
N SER A 19 11.02 5.37 1.14
CA SER A 19 12.23 4.59 0.84
C SER A 19 11.90 3.20 0.30
N GLY A 20 12.87 2.52 -0.32
CA GLY A 20 12.69 1.13 -0.76
C GLY A 20 12.26 0.18 0.37
N ARG A 21 12.71 0.40 1.61
CA ARG A 21 12.24 -0.37 2.78
C ARG A 21 10.78 -0.07 3.11
N ALA A 22 10.36 1.18 2.98
CA ALA A 22 8.97 1.58 3.17
C ALA A 22 8.06 1.01 2.06
N ARG A 23 8.56 0.85 0.83
CA ARG A 23 7.86 0.14 -0.26
C ARG A 23 7.52 -1.30 0.11
N VAL A 24 8.49 -2.06 0.63
CA VAL A 24 8.26 -3.45 1.02
C VAL A 24 7.22 -3.55 2.14
N ARG A 25 7.28 -2.64 3.13
CA ARG A 25 6.28 -2.58 4.20
C ARG A 25 4.89 -2.23 3.67
N LEU A 26 4.79 -1.28 2.75
CA LEU A 26 3.55 -0.92 2.08
C LEU A 26 2.91 -2.14 1.38
N LEU A 27 3.69 -2.88 0.59
CA LEU A 27 3.19 -4.06 -0.12
C LEU A 27 2.75 -5.18 0.83
N ARG A 28 3.44 -5.37 1.96
CA ARG A 28 3.01 -6.32 2.99
C ARG A 28 1.68 -5.93 3.61
N LEU A 29 1.51 -4.66 3.94
CA LEU A 29 0.25 -4.16 4.51
C LEU A 29 -0.91 -4.29 3.51
N ALA A 30 -0.68 -3.92 2.24
CA ALA A 30 -1.68 -4.12 1.18
C ALA A 30 -2.03 -5.60 0.98
N ARG A 31 -1.05 -6.52 1.11
CA ARG A 31 -1.33 -7.95 1.10
C ARG A 31 -2.20 -8.36 2.29
N THR A 32 -1.90 -7.85 3.49
CA THR A 32 -2.73 -8.10 4.68
C THR A 32 -4.17 -7.62 4.49
N LEU A 33 -4.38 -6.45 3.87
CA LEU A 33 -5.75 -5.98 3.57
C LEU A 33 -6.48 -6.94 2.62
N ALA A 34 -5.82 -7.39 1.55
CA ALA A 34 -6.40 -8.39 0.66
C ALA A 34 -6.67 -9.73 1.38
N ASP A 35 -5.78 -10.16 2.28
CA ASP A 35 -5.98 -11.37 3.09
C ASP A 35 -7.19 -11.22 4.04
N LEU A 36 -7.39 -10.05 4.66
CA LEU A 36 -8.53 -9.79 5.54
C LEU A 36 -9.88 -9.83 4.80
N ASP A 37 -9.86 -9.55 3.51
CA ASP A 37 -11.03 -9.61 2.62
C ASP A 37 -11.17 -10.98 1.92
N ASP A 38 -10.39 -12.00 2.30
CA ASP A 38 -10.35 -13.32 1.65
C ASP A 38 -10.07 -13.25 0.13
N ARG A 39 -9.25 -12.28 -0.30
CA ARG A 39 -8.88 -12.06 -1.71
C ARG A 39 -7.47 -12.57 -2.01
N ASP A 40 -7.37 -13.42 -3.03
CA ASP A 40 -6.07 -13.89 -3.54
C ASP A 40 -5.26 -12.80 -4.24
N ALA A 41 -5.90 -11.76 -4.77
CA ALA A 41 -5.24 -10.69 -5.51
C ALA A 41 -5.25 -9.37 -4.73
N VAL A 42 -4.09 -8.72 -4.71
CA VAL A 42 -3.96 -7.32 -4.27
C VAL A 42 -4.49 -6.40 -5.38
N THR A 43 -5.27 -5.42 -4.98
CA THR A 43 -5.90 -4.42 -5.84
C THR A 43 -5.24 -3.04 -5.65
N PRO A 44 -5.47 -2.07 -6.54
CA PRO A 44 -5.01 -0.70 -6.33
C PRO A 44 -5.52 -0.08 -5.03
N ASP A 45 -6.75 -0.40 -4.62
CA ASP A 45 -7.38 0.16 -3.42
C ASP A 45 -6.65 -0.29 -2.15
N ASP A 46 -6.21 -1.55 -2.09
CA ASP A 46 -5.38 -2.07 -0.99
C ASP A 46 -4.08 -1.27 -0.82
N ILE A 47 -3.47 -0.84 -1.94
CA ILE A 47 -2.24 -0.06 -1.92
C ILE A 47 -2.50 1.34 -1.37
N LEU A 48 -3.59 1.98 -1.82
CA LEU A 48 -3.95 3.33 -1.40
C LEU A 48 -4.36 3.36 0.08
N GLU A 49 -5.14 2.37 0.52
CA GLU A 49 -5.54 2.22 1.92
C GLU A 49 -4.32 1.93 2.81
N ALA A 50 -3.45 1.01 2.41
CA ALA A 50 -2.21 0.73 3.13
C ALA A 50 -1.34 2.00 3.28
N ALA A 51 -1.27 2.84 2.25
CA ALA A 51 -0.54 4.09 2.33
C ALA A 51 -1.18 5.09 3.31
N ALA A 52 -2.51 5.17 3.33
CA ALA A 52 -3.26 6.00 4.27
C ALA A 52 -3.08 5.53 5.73
N LEU A 53 -3.18 4.22 5.99
CA LEU A 53 -2.97 3.64 7.32
C LEU A 53 -1.57 3.92 7.85
N ARG A 54 -0.53 3.75 7.03
CA ARG A 54 0.86 4.09 7.41
C ARG A 54 1.05 5.56 7.73
N ARG A 55 0.34 6.44 7.03
CA ARG A 55 0.38 7.88 7.31
C ARG A 55 -0.31 8.19 8.64
N ALA A 56 -1.45 7.56 8.91
CA ALA A 56 -2.16 7.71 10.18
C ALA A 56 -1.29 7.24 11.36
N GLU A 57 -0.64 6.08 11.24
CA GLU A 57 0.33 5.59 12.24
C GLU A 57 1.41 6.63 12.54
N ALA A 58 2.01 7.22 11.51
CA ALA A 58 3.06 8.24 11.67
C ALA A 58 2.57 9.56 12.29
N LEU A 59 1.26 9.84 12.27
CA LEU A 59 0.66 11.03 12.90
C LEU A 59 0.20 10.77 14.34
N LEU A 60 -0.02 9.50 14.71
CA LEU A 60 -0.51 9.08 16.02
C LEU A 60 0.61 8.68 16.99
N GLY A 61 1.84 8.56 16.51
CA GLY A 61 3.05 8.41 17.32
C GLY A 61 3.71 9.74 17.65
#